data_AF-A0A7C6AE14-F1
#
_entry.id   AF-A0A7C6AE14-F1
#
_cell.length_a   1.000
_cell.length_b   1.000
_cell.length_c   1.000
_cell.angle_alpha   90.00
_cell.angle_beta   90.00
_cell.angle_gamma   90.00
#
_symmetry.space_group_name_H-M   'P 1'
#
loop_
_entity.id
_entity.type
_entity.pdbx_description
1 polymer ?
#
loop_
_entity_poly.entity_id
_entity_poly.type
_entity_poly.pdbx_seq_one_letter_code
_entity_poly.pdbx_strand_id
1 'polypeptide(L)'
;MHLQYPYLAIPTCNIYHIRNENGNYSLPINEHPEMLIGTFNKILEYTRPVYLDLYHFFYSSMKITDYLVITGTSFNDKGINSIIIDWLSVSEVLNKDIKIVIIHPCPNNLRRSTRPAIRRSVFENSQKKYFSIIPKSIENTEWNEIRKYL
;
A
#
# COMPACT_ATOMS: atom_id res chain seq x y z
N MET A 1 -21.02 22.51 -30.83
CA MET A 1 -21.02 22.35 -29.36
C MET A 1 -21.40 20.89 -29.10
N HIS A 2 -20.40 20.01 -28.97
CA HIS A 2 -20.68 18.59 -28.70
C HIS A 2 -21.12 18.46 -27.24
N LEU A 3 -22.33 17.95 -27.02
CA LEU A 3 -22.82 17.55 -25.71
C LEU A 3 -21.92 16.40 -25.24
N GLN A 4 -21.04 16.69 -24.28
CA GLN A 4 -20.24 15.67 -23.61
C GLN A 4 -21.15 15.03 -22.57
N TYR A 5 -21.59 13.80 -22.83
CA TYR A 5 -22.39 13.04 -21.88
C TYR A 5 -21.55 12.70 -20.64
N PRO A 6 -22.18 12.59 -19.46
CA PRO A 6 -21.51 12.08 -18.26
C PRO A 6 -20.95 10.70 -18.56
N TYR A 7 -19.64 10.49 -18.41
CA TYR A 7 -19.01 9.19 -18.61
C TYR A 7 -18.11 8.80 -17.43
N LEU A 8 -17.99 7.49 -17.28
CA LEU A 8 -17.29 6.81 -16.19
C LEU A 8 -15.85 6.52 -16.59
N ALA A 9 -14.91 6.79 -15.69
CA ALA A 9 -13.51 6.42 -15.90
C ALA A 9 -12.93 5.63 -14.74
N ILE A 10 -12.00 4.72 -15.07
CA ILE A 10 -11.29 3.88 -14.11
C ILE A 10 -9.83 4.35 -14.07
N PRO A 11 -9.39 5.00 -12.98
CA PRO A 11 -7.98 5.28 -12.75
C PRO A 11 -7.17 3.99 -12.80
N THR A 12 -6.08 4.03 -13.54
CA THR A 12 -5.21 2.87 -13.66
C THR A 12 -4.08 2.96 -12.65
N CYS A 13 -3.20 1.96 -12.70
CA CYS A 13 -2.01 1.94 -11.88
C CYS A 13 -0.97 3.02 -12.30
N ASN A 14 -1.18 3.68 -13.43
CA ASN A 14 -0.47 4.85 -13.92
C ASN A 14 -1.38 6.08 -13.79
N ILE A 15 -0.97 7.08 -13.01
CA ILE A 15 -1.76 8.30 -12.77
C ILE A 15 -2.01 9.11 -14.05
N TYR A 16 -1.23 8.89 -15.10
CA TYR A 16 -1.41 9.50 -16.41
C TYR A 16 -2.37 8.72 -17.31
N HIS A 17 -2.88 7.57 -16.88
CA HIS A 17 -3.80 6.77 -17.68
C HIS A 17 -5.10 6.54 -16.90
N ILE A 18 -6.21 6.90 -17.52
CA ILE A 18 -7.55 6.45 -17.15
C ILE A 18 -8.06 5.49 -18.22
N ARG A 19 -8.97 4.62 -17.83
CA ARG A 19 -9.66 3.71 -18.76
C ARG A 19 -11.13 4.12 -18.83
N ASN A 20 -11.62 4.45 -20.03
CA ASN A 20 -13.03 4.81 -20.21
C ASN A 20 -13.94 3.56 -20.22
N GLU A 21 -15.25 3.78 -20.31
CA GLU A 21 -16.28 2.73 -20.37
C GLU A 21 -16.07 1.70 -21.49
N ASN A 22 -15.46 2.13 -22.59
CA ASN A 22 -15.14 1.26 -23.74
C ASN A 22 -13.82 0.49 -23.54
N GLY A 23 -13.15 0.67 -22.41
CA GLY A 23 -11.92 -0.01 -22.07
C GLY A 23 -10.67 0.60 -22.70
N ASN A 24 -10.76 1.76 -23.34
CA ASN A 24 -9.65 2.46 -23.98
C ASN A 24 -8.88 3.32 -22.99
N TYR A 25 -7.57 3.46 -23.20
CA TYR A 25 -6.72 4.32 -22.37
C TYR A 25 -6.72 5.76 -22.89
N SER A 26 -6.86 6.72 -21.98
CA SER A 26 -6.76 8.15 -22.26
C SER A 26 -5.96 8.87 -21.17
N LEU A 27 -5.46 10.07 -21.48
CA LEU A 27 -4.84 10.94 -20.49
C LEU A 27 -5.93 11.64 -19.66
N PRO A 28 -5.81 11.71 -18.33
CA PRO A 28 -6.79 12.39 -17.48
C PRO A 28 -6.94 13.89 -17.78
N ILE A 29 -6.00 14.51 -18.51
CA ILE A 29 -6.09 15.92 -18.89
C ILE A 29 -6.97 16.16 -20.11
N ASN A 30 -7.15 15.14 -20.95
CA ASN A 30 -7.96 15.22 -22.17
C ASN A 30 -9.43 14.89 -21.91
N GLU A 31 -9.73 14.45 -20.69
CA GLU A 31 -10.97 13.77 -20.36
C GLU A 31 -11.40 14.19 -18.94
N HIS A 32 -12.58 14.79 -18.80
CA HIS A 32 -13.16 15.20 -17.52
C HIS A 32 -14.27 14.23 -17.11
N PRO A 33 -13.96 13.07 -16.51
CA PRO A 33 -14.97 12.12 -16.09
C PRO A 33 -15.76 12.68 -14.91
N GLU A 34 -17.08 12.51 -14.91
CA GLU A 34 -17.92 12.92 -13.79
C GLU A 34 -17.77 11.98 -12.58
N MET A 35 -17.37 10.72 -12.83
CA MET A 35 -17.19 9.72 -11.79
C MET A 35 -15.95 8.85 -12.04
N LEU A 36 -15.10 8.74 -11.01
CA LEU A 36 -13.96 7.83 -10.98
C LEU A 36 -14.29 6.60 -10.13
N ILE A 37 -14.17 5.40 -10.68
CA ILE A 37 -14.37 4.15 -9.95
C ILE A 37 -13.17 3.22 -10.10
N GLY A 38 -12.90 2.40 -9.08
CA GLY A 38 -11.83 1.40 -9.14
C GLY A 38 -10.89 1.41 -7.94
N THR A 39 -9.91 0.51 -7.96
CA THR A 39 -9.02 0.23 -6.83
C THR A 39 -7.83 1.18 -6.73
N PHE A 40 -7.63 2.08 -7.71
CA PHE A 40 -6.53 3.04 -7.73
C PHE A 40 -6.95 4.47 -7.36
N ASN A 41 -8.23 4.72 -7.09
CA ASN A 41 -8.74 6.05 -6.76
C ASN A 41 -8.07 6.67 -5.53
N LYS A 42 -7.70 5.82 -4.56
CA LYS A 42 -7.07 6.24 -3.30
C LYS A 42 -5.79 7.05 -3.49
N ILE A 43 -5.02 6.78 -4.55
CA ILE A 43 -3.78 7.52 -4.80
C ILE A 43 -4.03 8.98 -5.15
N LEU A 44 -5.17 9.27 -5.79
CA LEU A 44 -5.62 10.61 -6.11
C LEU A 44 -6.19 11.32 -4.87
N GLU A 45 -6.64 10.55 -3.87
CA GLU A 45 -7.14 11.11 -2.62
C GLU A 45 -6.01 11.48 -1.66
N TYR A 46 -4.84 10.82 -1.71
CA TYR A 46 -3.71 11.18 -0.84
C TYR A 46 -3.18 12.61 -1.04
N THR A 47 -3.51 13.27 -2.16
CA THR A 47 -3.17 14.68 -2.40
C THR A 47 -4.23 15.65 -1.88
N ARG A 48 -5.38 15.16 -1.40
CA ARG A 48 -6.39 16.01 -0.74
C ARG A 48 -5.87 16.45 0.63
N PRO A 49 -6.09 17.71 1.06
CA PRO A 49 -5.50 18.25 2.28
C PRO A 49 -5.65 17.35 3.52
N VAL A 50 -6.86 16.80 3.76
CA VAL A 50 -7.13 15.92 4.92
C VAL A 50 -6.28 14.65 4.95
N TYR A 51 -5.99 14.07 3.78
CA TYR A 51 -5.20 12.84 3.69
C TYR A 51 -3.72 13.12 3.49
N LEU A 52 -3.36 14.28 2.93
CA LEU A 52 -1.99 14.68 2.72
C LEU A 52 -1.23 14.78 4.04
N ASP A 53 -1.85 15.41 5.05
CA ASP A 53 -1.23 15.55 6.37
C ASP A 53 -1.03 14.20 7.04
N LEU A 54 -2.03 13.31 6.96
CA LEU A 54 -1.93 11.94 7.50
C LEU A 54 -0.88 11.11 6.75
N TYR A 55 -0.82 11.23 5.43
CA TYR A 55 0.15 10.55 4.59
C TYR A 55 1.57 11.03 4.86
N HIS A 56 1.76 12.34 5.03
CA HIS A 56 3.02 12.95 5.43
C HIS A 56 3.43 12.51 6.84
N PHE A 57 2.50 12.51 7.79
CA PHE A 57 2.75 12.05 9.15
C PHE A 57 3.19 10.57 9.17
N PHE A 58 2.52 9.71 8.41
CA PHE A 58 2.90 8.30 8.27
C PHE A 58 4.31 8.17 7.67
N TYR A 59 4.60 8.86 6.57
CA TYR A 59 5.92 8.87 5.95
C TYR A 59 7.03 9.33 6.91
N SER A 60 6.81 10.42 7.64
CA SER A 60 7.78 10.97 8.58
C SER A 60 7.99 10.05 9.79
N SER A 61 6.92 9.43 10.29
CA SER A 61 6.99 8.47 11.41
C SER A 61 7.79 7.23 11.05
N MET A 62 7.66 6.75 9.82
CA MET A 62 8.40 5.58 9.35
C MET A 62 9.92 5.79 9.38
N LYS A 63 10.43 7.01 9.14
CA LYS A 63 11.88 7.29 9.16
C LYS A 63 12.57 6.98 10.49
N ILE A 64 11.85 7.16 11.59
CA ILE A 64 12.35 6.93 12.95
C ILE A 64 11.86 5.60 13.55
N THR A 65 11.06 4.85 12.79
CA THR A 65 10.50 3.59 13.25
C THR A 65 11.49 2.46 13.04
N ASP A 66 11.71 1.66 14.10
CA ASP A 66 12.48 0.43 14.04
C ASP A 66 11.55 -0.81 13.99
N TYR A 67 10.35 -0.68 14.54
CA TYR A 67 9.38 -1.78 14.69
C TYR A 67 8.06 -1.47 14.00
N LEU A 68 7.68 -2.30 13.03
CA LEU A 68 6.43 -2.15 12.29
C LEU A 68 5.53 -3.38 12.51
N VAL A 69 4.40 -3.16 13.18
CA VAL A 69 3.33 -4.17 13.30
C VAL A 69 2.26 -3.86 12.27
N ILE A 70 1.97 -4.84 11.41
CA ILE A 70 1.00 -4.70 10.32
C ILE A 70 -0.14 -5.69 10.54
N THR A 71 -1.36 -5.16 10.56
CA THR A 71 -2.59 -5.96 10.69
C THR A 71 -3.69 -5.39 9.80
N GLY A 72 -4.67 -6.23 9.43
CA GLY A 72 -5.84 -5.80 8.66
C GLY A 72 -5.53 -5.32 7.23
N THR A 73 -4.33 -5.60 6.71
CA THR A 73 -3.92 -5.17 5.37
C THR A 73 -3.96 -6.31 4.36
N SER A 74 -4.31 -5.97 3.12
CA SER A 74 -4.20 -6.85 1.97
C SER A 74 -3.00 -6.51 1.06
N PHE A 75 -2.20 -5.48 1.42
CA PHE A 75 -1.12 -4.91 0.61
C PHE A 75 -1.50 -4.54 -0.83
N ASN A 76 -2.75 -4.09 -1.05
CA ASN A 76 -3.21 -3.63 -2.36
C ASN A 76 -3.07 -2.12 -2.58
N ASP A 77 -2.79 -1.37 -1.52
CA ASP A 77 -2.64 0.09 -1.57
C ASP A 77 -1.24 0.48 -2.04
N LYS A 78 -1.13 1.15 -3.20
CA LYS A 78 0.17 1.54 -3.74
C LYS A 78 0.88 2.60 -2.90
N GLY A 79 0.17 3.58 -2.35
CA GLY A 79 0.78 4.69 -1.61
C GLY A 79 1.43 4.19 -0.33
N ILE A 80 0.65 3.46 0.47
CA ILE A 80 1.15 2.87 1.73
C ILE A 80 2.27 1.87 1.46
N ASN A 81 2.11 1.00 0.45
CA ASN A 81 3.14 0.04 0.09
C ASN A 81 4.44 0.72 -0.34
N SER A 82 4.38 1.82 -1.08
CA SER A 82 5.57 2.57 -1.50
C SER A 82 6.36 3.10 -0.29
N ILE A 83 5.68 3.61 0.74
CA ILE A 83 6.33 4.06 1.98
C ILE A 83 7.00 2.89 2.71
N ILE A 84 6.33 1.74 2.81
CA ILE A 84 6.91 0.55 3.47
C ILE A 84 8.16 0.07 2.73
N ILE A 85 8.11 0.04 1.39
CA ILE A 85 9.26 -0.35 0.56
C ILE A 85 10.41 0.64 0.74
N ASP A 86 10.14 1.95 0.69
CA ASP A 86 11.14 2.99 0.88
C ASP A 86 11.80 2.88 2.26
N TRP A 87 11.01 2.70 3.32
CA TRP A 87 11.52 2.49 4.67
C TRP A 87 12.42 1.26 4.79
N LEU A 88 12.04 0.13 4.18
CA LEU A 88 12.87 -1.08 4.13
C LEU A 88 14.20 -0.81 3.43
N SER A 89 14.16 -0.20 2.25
CA SER A 89 15.35 0.10 1.45
C SER A 89 16.30 1.08 2.14
N VAL A 90 15.77 2.16 2.73
CA VAL A 90 16.58 3.12 3.49
C VAL A 90 17.18 2.46 4.74
N SER A 91 16.40 1.66 5.46
CA SER A 91 16.89 0.96 6.65
C SER A 91 18.01 -0.04 6.33
N GLU A 92 17.92 -0.73 5.19
CA GLU A 92 18.98 -1.61 4.69
C GLU A 92 20.27 -0.83 4.39
N VAL A 93 20.18 0.28 3.65
CA VAL A 93 21.33 1.15 3.33
C VAL A 93 22.00 1.69 4.59
N LEU A 94 21.21 2.04 5.60
CA LEU A 94 21.69 2.57 6.88
C LEU A 94 22.10 1.48 7.89
N ASN A 95 22.00 0.19 7.53
CA ASN A 95 22.23 -0.95 8.43
C ASN A 95 21.44 -0.87 9.75
N LYS A 96 20.20 -0.36 9.72
CA LYS A 96 19.32 -0.32 10.89
C LYS A 96 18.81 -1.73 11.24
N ASP A 97 18.71 -2.04 12.52
CA ASP A 97 18.01 -3.24 12.99
C ASP A 97 16.51 -2.93 13.09
N ILE A 98 15.78 -3.35 12.06
CA ILE A 98 14.33 -3.13 11.97
C ILE A 98 13.57 -4.46 12.10
N LYS A 99 12.31 -4.44 12.53
CA LYS A 99 11.45 -5.64 12.51
C LYS A 99 10.08 -5.31 11.94
N ILE A 100 9.57 -6.24 11.13
CA ILE A 100 8.19 -6.26 10.64
C ILE A 100 7.51 -7.49 11.23
N VAL A 101 6.37 -7.27 11.88
CA VAL A 101 5.47 -8.32 12.34
C VAL A 101 4.15 -8.18 11.61
N ILE A 102 3.79 -9.19 10.80
CA ILE A 102 2.49 -9.24 10.13
C ILE A 102 1.55 -10.14 10.90
N ILE A 103 0.35 -9.67 11.19
CA ILE A 103 -0.72 -10.45 11.82
C ILE A 103 -1.79 -10.68 10.76
N HIS A 104 -1.96 -11.92 10.33
CA HIS A 104 -2.92 -12.25 9.28
C HIS A 104 -3.37 -13.72 9.35
N PRO A 105 -4.68 -14.03 9.32
CA PRO A 105 -5.19 -15.39 9.50
C PRO A 105 -4.80 -16.35 8.37
N CYS A 106 -4.61 -15.83 7.15
CA CYS A 106 -4.25 -16.62 5.97
C CYS A 106 -2.97 -16.11 5.29
N PRO A 107 -1.77 -16.32 5.86
CA PRO A 107 -0.53 -15.71 5.38
C PRO A 107 -0.15 -16.13 3.95
N ASN A 108 -0.45 -17.37 3.56
CA ASN A 108 -0.18 -17.86 2.21
C ASN A 108 -1.05 -17.15 1.16
N ASN A 109 -2.32 -16.89 1.48
CA ASN A 109 -3.23 -16.15 0.61
C ASN A 109 -2.77 -14.69 0.49
N LEU A 110 -2.41 -14.06 1.61
CA LEU A 110 -1.86 -12.71 1.62
C LEU A 110 -0.64 -12.62 0.71
N ARG A 111 0.33 -13.52 0.86
CA ARG A 111 1.54 -13.54 0.02
C ARG A 111 1.21 -13.68 -1.47
N ARG A 112 0.21 -14.49 -1.84
CA ARG A 112 -0.21 -14.69 -3.24
C ARG A 112 -0.91 -13.47 -3.83
N SER A 113 -1.82 -12.85 -3.08
CA SER A 113 -2.63 -11.72 -3.55
C SER A 113 -1.90 -10.38 -3.48
N THR A 114 -0.81 -10.31 -2.72
CA THR A 114 -0.02 -9.08 -2.55
C THR A 114 0.62 -8.62 -3.85
N ARG A 115 0.69 -7.30 -4.05
CA ARG A 115 1.35 -6.71 -5.22
C ARG A 115 2.81 -7.18 -5.34
N PRO A 116 3.31 -7.42 -6.57
CA PRO A 116 4.65 -7.96 -6.79
C PRO A 116 5.78 -7.20 -6.09
N ALA A 117 5.71 -5.86 -6.03
CA ALA A 117 6.74 -5.04 -5.38
C ALA A 117 6.84 -5.30 -3.87
N ILE A 118 5.72 -5.28 -3.14
CA ILE A 118 5.73 -5.66 -1.71
C ILE A 118 6.09 -7.12 -1.54
N ARG A 119 5.54 -8.00 -2.39
CA ARG A 119 5.83 -9.44 -2.28
C ARG A 119 7.33 -9.67 -2.33
N ARG A 120 8.00 -9.01 -3.28
CA ARG A 120 9.44 -9.01 -3.38
C ARG A 120 10.11 -8.43 -2.14
N SER A 121 9.82 -7.18 -1.77
CA SER A 121 10.52 -6.49 -0.68
C SER A 121 10.29 -7.11 0.71
N VAL A 122 9.07 -7.57 1.00
CA VAL A 122 8.67 -8.03 2.34
C VAL A 122 8.76 -9.55 2.49
N PHE A 123 8.37 -10.32 1.47
CA PHE A 123 8.24 -11.79 1.58
C PHE A 123 9.34 -12.59 0.88
N GLU A 124 10.03 -12.03 -0.11
CA GLU A 124 11.02 -12.75 -0.94
C GLU A 124 12.46 -12.27 -0.66
N ASN A 125 12.67 -10.96 -0.55
CA ASN A 125 13.97 -10.33 -0.28
C ASN A 125 14.31 -10.25 1.20
N SER A 126 13.36 -10.57 2.08
CA SER A 126 13.65 -10.68 3.50
C SER A 126 14.64 -11.83 3.72
N GLN A 127 15.93 -11.54 3.73
CA GLN A 127 16.84 -12.29 4.58
C GLN A 127 16.15 -12.34 5.94
N LYS A 128 15.87 -13.55 6.45
CA LYS A 128 14.87 -13.87 7.48
C LYS A 128 14.96 -13.08 8.82
N LYS A 129 15.88 -12.13 8.94
CA LYS A 129 16.27 -11.42 10.17
C LYS A 129 15.26 -10.36 10.64
N TYR A 130 14.46 -9.77 9.74
CA TYR A 130 13.60 -8.63 10.06
C TYR A 130 12.10 -8.91 9.88
N PHE A 131 11.70 -10.15 9.58
CA PHE A 131 10.33 -10.46 9.18
C PHE A 131 9.75 -11.60 10.01
N SER A 132 8.53 -11.40 10.54
CA SER A 132 7.77 -12.42 11.25
C SER A 132 6.30 -12.33 10.90
N ILE A 133 5.61 -13.48 10.89
CA ILE A 133 4.19 -13.56 10.61
C ILE A 133 3.48 -14.38 11.69
N ILE A 134 2.44 -13.80 12.27
CA ILE A 134 1.54 -14.43 13.24
C ILE A 134 0.28 -14.85 12.48
N PRO A 135 0.03 -16.16 12.28
CA PRO A 135 -1.07 -16.68 11.47
C PRO A 135 -2.40 -16.65 12.24
N LYS A 136 -2.78 -15.47 12.73
CA LYS A 136 -3.99 -15.22 13.50
C LYS A 136 -4.67 -13.95 13.01
N SER A 137 -5.93 -13.79 13.36
CA SER A 137 -6.58 -12.49 13.32
C SER A 137 -6.19 -11.65 14.54
N ILE A 138 -6.29 -10.33 14.43
CA ILE A 138 -5.78 -9.41 15.46
C ILE A 138 -6.56 -9.52 16.76
N GLU A 139 -7.86 -9.77 16.69
CA GLU A 139 -8.74 -9.96 17.83
C GLU A 139 -8.38 -11.20 18.67
N ASN A 140 -7.63 -12.15 18.08
CA ASN A 140 -7.15 -13.36 18.75
C ASN A 140 -5.64 -13.33 19.02
N THR A 141 -4.99 -12.17 18.86
CA THR A 141 -3.55 -12.00 19.05
C THR A 141 -3.29 -11.16 20.29
N GLU A 142 -2.57 -11.73 21.26
CA GLU A 142 -2.17 -10.99 22.46
C GLU A 142 -0.87 -10.19 22.24
N TRP A 143 -0.72 -9.08 22.98
CA TRP A 143 0.50 -8.27 22.91
C TRP A 143 1.78 -9.05 23.20
N ASN A 144 1.72 -9.99 24.15
CA ASN A 144 2.86 -10.85 24.49
C ASN A 144 3.31 -11.75 23.33
N GLU A 145 2.43 -12.04 22.37
CA GLU A 145 2.80 -12.77 21.15
C GLU A 145 3.55 -11.88 20.17
N ILE A 146 3.10 -10.63 20.01
CA ILE A 146 3.72 -9.64 19.13
C ILE A 146 5.13 -9.29 19.65
N ARG A 147 5.26 -9.04 20.96
CA ARG A 147 6.51 -8.63 21.60
C ARG A 147 7.66 -9.63 21.45
N LYS A 148 7.39 -10.92 21.18
CA LYS A 148 8.43 -11.94 20.94
C LYS A 148 9.26 -11.68 19.67
N TYR A 149 8.76 -10.83 18.78
CA TYR A 149 9.33 -10.55 17.46
C TYR A 149 9.88 -9.13 17.34
N LEU A 150 9.75 -8.31 18.39
CA LEU A 150 10.30 -6.96 18.50
C LEU A 150 11.58 -7.02 19.34
#